data_AF-A0A928XM59-F1
#
_entry.id   AF-A0A928XM59-F1
#
_cell.length_a   1.000
_cell.length_b   1.000
_cell.length_c   1.000
_cell.angle_alpha   90.00
_cell.angle_beta   90.00
_cell.angle_gamma   90.00
#
_symmetry.space_group_name_H-M   'P 1'
#
loop_
_entity.id
_entity.type
_entity.pdbx_description
1 polymer ?
#
loop_
_entity_poly.entity_id
_entity_poly.type
_entity_poly.pdbx_seq_one_letter_code
_entity_poly.pdbx_strand_id
1 'polypeptide(L)' 'MAAKRTPIDGFDAMIAAHAIAQQVVLVTNDAKHFARVPGLRCENWV' A
#
# COMPACT_ATOMS: atom_id res chain seq x y z
N MET A 1 19.85 16.74 1.75
CA MET A 1 19.84 15.27 1.97
C MET A 1 18.44 14.76 1.63
N ALA A 2 18.24 14.17 0.45
CA ALA A 2 16.93 13.61 0.08
C ALA A 2 16.75 12.26 0.79
N ALA A 3 15.74 12.13 1.64
CA ALA A 3 15.40 10.84 2.24
C ALA A 3 15.09 9.84 1.12
N LYS A 4 15.89 8.77 1.00
CA LYS A 4 15.60 7.66 0.10
C LYS A 4 14.25 7.07 0.52
N ARG A 5 13.21 7.36 -0.25
CA ARG A 5 11.91 6.69 -0.12
C ARG A 5 12.13 5.24 -0.56
N THR A 6 12.25 4.32 0.39
CA THR A 6 12.41 2.88 0.10
C THR A 6 11.26 2.41 -0.79
N PRO A 7 11.49 1.77 -1.94
CA PRO A 7 10.41 1.25 -2.78
C PRO A 7 9.47 0.35 -1.96
N ILE A 8 8.21 0.23 -2.38
CA ILE A 8 7.33 -0.81 -1.84
C ILE A 8 7.86 -2.17 -2.32
N ASP A 9 7.79 -3.20 -1.49
CA ASP A 9 8.28 -4.52 -1.86
C ASP A 9 7.47 -5.11 -3.02
N GLY A 10 8.07 -6.02 -3.79
CA GLY A 10 7.47 -6.53 -5.03
C GLY A 10 6.10 -7.20 -4.81
N PHE A 11 5.93 -7.95 -3.72
CA PHE A 11 4.63 -8.55 -3.38
C PHE A 11 3.62 -7.50 -2.93
N ASP A 12 4.04 -6.52 -2.14
CA ASP A 12 3.18 -5.43 -1.68
C ASP A 12 2.69 -4.56 -2.85
N ALA A 13 3.54 -4.37 -3.87
CA ALA A 13 3.16 -3.72 -5.11
C ALA A 13 2.05 -4.48 -5.83
N MET A 14 2.16 -5.81 -5.91
CA MET A 14 1.13 -6.66 -6.54
C MET A 14 -0.18 -6.68 -5.75
N ILE A 15 -0.11 -6.75 -4.41
CA ILE A 15 -1.29 -6.68 -3.54
C ILE A 15 -2.00 -5.34 -3.71
N ALA A 16 -1.25 -4.23 -3.67
CA ALA A 16 -1.80 -2.90 -3.86
C ALA A 16 -2.42 -2.72 -5.25
N ALA A 17 -1.74 -3.18 -6.31
CA ALA A 17 -2.24 -3.14 -7.67
C ALA A 17 -3.55 -3.94 -7.82
N HIS A 18 -3.62 -5.13 -7.21
CA HIS A 18 -4.83 -5.94 -7.21
C HIS A 18 -6.00 -5.22 -6.51
N ALA A 19 -5.76 -4.64 -5.33
CA ALA A 19 -6.79 -3.92 -4.58
C ALA A 19 -7.31 -2.67 -5.34
N ILE A 20 -6.41 -1.95 -6.03
CA ILE A 20 -6.77 -0.83 -6.91
C ILE A 20 -7.62 -1.31 -8.09
N ALA A 21 -7.18 -2.38 -8.78
CA ALA A 21 -7.88 -2.92 -9.94
C ALA A 21 -9.29 -3.41 -9.61
N GLN A 22 -9.47 -3.97 -8.41
CA GLN A 22 -10.77 -4.44 -7.92
C GLN A 22 -11.62 -3.33 -7.27
N GLN A 23 -11.07 -2.12 -7.11
CA GLN A 23 -11.73 -1.04 -6.39
C GLN A 23 -12.25 -1.50 -5.01
N VAL A 24 -11.38 -2.15 -4.22
CA VAL A 24 -11.66 -2.58 -2.84
C VAL A 24 -10.81 -1.80 -1.82
N VAL A 25 -10.96 -2.11 -0.53
CA VAL A 25 -10.15 -1.57 0.56
C VAL A 25 -9.17 -2.66 1.02
N LEU A 26 -7.87 -2.34 1.07
CA LEU A 26 -6.87 -3.23 1.62
C LEU A 26 -6.83 -3.10 3.15
N VAL A 27 -7.17 -4.16 3.86
CA VAL A 27 -7.00 -4.23 5.31
C VAL A 27 -5.60 -4.76 5.62
N THR A 28 -4.81 -4.02 6.40
CA THR A 28 -3.42 -4.39 6.74
C THR A 28 -3.01 -3.81 8.09
N ASN A 29 -2.15 -4.54 8.82
CA ASN A 29 -1.52 -4.06 10.06
C ASN A 29 -0.38 -3.05 9.80
N ASP A 30 0.02 -2.85 8.54
CA ASP A 30 1.02 -1.85 8.14
C ASP A 30 0.45 -0.83 7.15
N ALA A 31 -0.63 -0.15 7.55
CA ALA A 31 -1.26 0.86 6.71
C ALA A 31 -0.31 2.01 6.36
N LYS A 32 0.72 2.30 7.17
CA LYS A 32 1.72 3.34 6.88
C LYS A 32 2.60 2.98 5.69
N HIS A 33 2.95 1.70 5.54
CA HIS A 33 3.68 1.21 4.38
C HIS A 33 2.85 1.38 3.10
N PHE A 34 1.58 0.96 3.13
CA PHE A 34 0.67 0.97 1.98
C PHE A 34 0.09 2.34 1.62
N ALA A 35 -0.02 3.27 2.58
CA ALA A 35 -0.48 4.65 2.34
C ALA A 35 0.39 5.43 1.34
N ARG A 36 1.57 4.90 1.00
CA ARG A 36 2.49 5.47 0.01
C ARG A 36 2.10 5.16 -1.43
N VAL A 37 1.17 4.22 -1.65
CA VAL A 37 0.67 3.86 -2.98
C VAL A 37 -0.45 4.82 -3.40
N PRO A 38 -0.25 5.62 -4.47
CA PRO A 38 -1.29 6.52 -4.95
C PRO A 38 -2.55 5.74 -5.38
N GLY A 39 -3.72 6.17 -4.93
CA GLY A 39 -5.02 5.59 -5.33
C GLY A 39 -5.43 4.33 -4.57
N LEU A 40 -4.57 3.79 -3.69
CA LEU A 40 -4.92 2.68 -2.82
C LEU A 40 -5.77 3.17 -1.64
N ARG A 41 -6.91 2.52 -1.39
CA ARG A 41 -7.65 2.66 -0.14
C ARG A 41 -7.19 1.57 0.83
N CYS A 42 -6.74 1.95 2.02
CA CYS A 42 -6.29 1.01 3.03
C CYS A 42 -6.82 1.36 4.43
N GLU A 43 -7.04 0.33 5.24
CA GLU A 43 -7.45 0.45 6.64
C GLU A 43 -6.56 -0.43 7.52
N ASN A 44 -6.32 0.03 8.75
CA ASN A 44 -5.72 -0.79 9.80
C ASN A 44 -6.78 -1.15 10.83
N TRP A 45 -6.95 -2.44 11.09
CA TRP A 45 -7.94 -2.98 12.05
C TRP A 45 -7.31 -3.49 13.35
N VAL A 46 -5.98 -3.34 13.50
CA VAL A 46 -5.19 -3.76 14.67
C VAL A 46 -4.64 -2.55 15.41
#